data_AF-A0A925IHB1-F1
#
_entry.id   AF-A0A925IHB1-F1
#
_cell.length_a   1.000
_cell.length_b   1.000
_cell.length_c   1.000
_cell.angle_alpha   90.00
_cell.angle_beta   90.00
_cell.angle_gamma   90.00
#
_symmetry.space_group_name_H-M   'P 1'
#
loop_
_entity.id
_entity.type
_entity.pdbx_description
1 polymer ?
#
loop_
_entity_poly.entity_id
_entity_poly.type
_entity_poly.pdbx_seq_one_letter_code
_entity_poly.pdbx_strand_id
1 'polypeptide(L)'
;MTKTLAIAPYPYLPYFSGGQKFIAQFFEWLGKEIDLTVISVAENDFSLARSYKTIPLLKKSFSRYIDRSLVKKITSLVKKEGFDTLLCEHPYFAWLAFAVKKKTGIKV
;
A
#
# COMPACT_ATOMS: atom_id res chain seq x y z
N MET A 1 -16.28 3.79 -9.60
CA MET A 1 -15.64 3.82 -8.26
C MET A 1 -14.19 3.40 -8.45
N THR A 2 -13.23 4.20 -8.00
CA THR A 2 -11.80 3.94 -8.20
C THR A 2 -11.35 2.74 -7.37
N LYS A 3 -10.60 1.82 -7.96
CA LYS A 3 -10.02 0.67 -7.24
C LYS A 3 -8.53 0.90 -7.02
N THR A 4 -8.16 1.23 -5.79
CA THR A 4 -6.84 1.76 -5.43
C THR A 4 -6.03 0.77 -4.60
N LEU A 5 -4.79 0.56 -5.02
CA LEU A 5 -3.77 -0.12 -4.22
C LEU A 5 -2.88 0.94 -3.57
N ALA A 6 -2.78 0.97 -2.25
CA ALA A 6 -1.87 1.84 -1.52
C ALA A 6 -0.66 1.06 -1.01
N ILE A 7 0.50 1.73 -0.90
CA ILE A 7 1.71 1.19 -0.27
C ILE A 7 2.07 2.05 0.94
N ALA A 8 2.04 1.44 2.13
CA ALA A 8 2.42 2.06 3.39
C ALA A 8 3.54 1.25 4.08
N PRO A 9 4.82 1.64 3.94
CA PRO A 9 5.98 0.85 4.40
C PRO A 9 6.27 0.92 5.90
N TYR A 10 5.23 1.06 6.73
CA TYR A 10 5.33 1.30 8.17
C TYR A 10 4.34 0.45 8.97
N PRO A 11 4.69 0.04 10.20
CA PRO A 11 3.69 -0.38 11.16
C PRO A 11 2.94 0.85 11.68
N TYR A 12 1.64 0.92 11.43
CA TYR A 12 0.77 2.02 11.83
C TYR A 12 -0.49 1.56 12.59
N LEU A 13 -0.72 0.25 12.70
CA LEU A 13 -1.79 -0.36 13.49
C LEU A 13 -1.21 -1.28 14.59
N PRO A 14 -1.59 -1.09 15.86
CA PRO A 14 -2.26 0.10 16.41
C PRO A 14 -1.34 1.33 16.35
N TYR A 15 -1.94 2.52 16.26
CA TYR A 15 -1.17 3.77 16.29
C TYR A 15 -0.94 4.24 17.73
N PHE A 16 0.27 4.73 18.00
CA PHE A 16 0.63 5.41 19.25
C PHE A 16 1.21 6.80 18.99
N SER A 17 1.86 7.01 17.84
CA SER A 17 2.45 8.28 17.46
C SER A 17 1.57 9.06 16.47
N GLY A 18 1.85 10.36 16.33
CA GLY A 18 1.14 11.23 15.38
C GLY A 18 1.24 10.75 13.93
N GLY A 19 2.42 10.26 13.50
CA GLY A 19 2.61 9.75 12.14
C GLY A 19 1.80 8.48 11.87
N GLN A 20 1.77 7.55 12.82
CA GLN A 20 0.94 6.34 12.71
C GLN A 20 -0.55 6.70 12.68
N LYS A 21 -0.97 7.64 13.53
CA LYS A 21 -2.36 8.13 13.59
C LYS A 21 -2.78 8.76 12.26
N PHE A 22 -1.90 9.55 11.65
CA PHE A 22 -2.14 10.14 10.33
C PHE A 22 -2.41 9.06 9.29
N ILE A 23 -1.51 8.09 9.13
CA ILE A 23 -1.65 7.00 8.15
C ILE A 23 -2.91 6.18 8.40
N ALA A 24 -3.13 5.77 9.66
CA ALA A 24 -4.27 4.95 10.04
C ALA A 24 -5.61 5.64 9.74
N GLN A 25 -5.75 6.91 10.13
CA GLN A 25 -6.98 7.66 9.92
C GLN A 25 -7.17 8.06 8.47
N PHE A 26 -6.10 8.40 7.75
CA PHE A 26 -6.16 8.69 6.33
C PHE A 26 -6.73 7.49 5.54
N PHE A 27 -6.21 6.28 5.75
CA PHE A 27 -6.75 5.10 5.08
C PHE A 27 -8.14 4.71 5.56
N GLU A 28 -8.44 4.88 6.85
CA GLU A 28 -9.79 4.62 7.36
C GLU A 28 -10.84 5.53 6.72
N TRP A 29 -10.54 6.82 6.53
CA TRP A 29 -11.44 7.74 5.83
C TRP A 29 -11.47 7.49 4.33
N LEU A 30 -10.31 7.28 3.70
CA LEU A 30 -10.23 7.03 2.26
C LEU A 30 -10.96 5.74 1.86
N GLY A 31 -10.82 4.66 2.64
CA GLY A 31 -11.48 3.37 2.38
C GLY A 31 -13.01 3.43 2.45
N LYS A 32 -13.59 4.45 3.10
CA LYS A 32 -15.05 4.66 3.07
C LYS A 32 -15.53 5.22 1.74
N GLU A 33 -14.65 5.89 1.01
CA GLU A 33 -14.98 6.59 -0.24
C GLU A 33 -14.60 5.77 -1.49
N ILE A 34 -13.62 4.86 -1.40
CA ILE A 34 -13.09 4.09 -2.53
C ILE A 34 -12.80 2.62 -2.19
N ASP A 35 -12.70 1.75 -3.20
CA ASP A 35 -12.23 0.35 -3.00
C ASP A 35 -10.73 0.37 -2.75
N LEU A 36 -10.36 0.46 -1.47
CA LEU A 36 -8.98 0.59 -1.02
C LEU A 36 -8.41 -0.75 -0.55
N THR A 37 -7.23 -1.09 -1.07
CA THR A 37 -6.38 -2.15 -0.52
C THR A 37 -5.01 -1.57 -0.18
N VAL A 38 -4.51 -1.81 1.04
CA VAL A 38 -3.23 -1.31 1.52
C VAL A 38 -2.22 -2.45 1.66
N ILE A 39 -1.11 -2.34 0.95
CA ILE A 39 0.09 -3.14 1.17
C ILE A 39 0.89 -2.52 2.32
N SER A 40 1.21 -3.32 3.33
CA SER A 40 2.07 -2.88 4.44
C SER A 40 3.02 -3.97 4.93
N VAL A 41 3.80 -3.65 5.96
CA VAL A 41 4.65 -4.58 6.70
C VAL A 41 3.80 -5.47 7.60
N ALA A 42 4.23 -6.71 7.82
CA ALA A 42 3.46 -7.73 8.52
C ALA A 42 3.25 -7.44 10.02
N GLU A 43 3.99 -6.49 10.59
CA GLU A 43 3.92 -6.11 12.01
C GLU A 43 2.64 -5.34 12.39
N ASN A 44 1.81 -4.96 11.41
CA ASN A 44 0.53 -4.32 11.69
C ASN A 44 -0.48 -5.33 12.26
N ASP A 45 -1.27 -4.89 13.23
CA ASP A 45 -2.53 -5.56 13.55
C ASP A 45 -3.60 -5.20 12.52
N PHE A 46 -3.67 -6.01 11.45
CA PHE A 46 -4.62 -5.78 10.35
C PHE A 46 -6.08 -5.98 10.73
N SER A 47 -6.39 -6.58 11.89
CA SER A 47 -7.77 -6.68 12.39
C SER A 47 -8.37 -5.31 12.72
N LEU A 48 -7.51 -4.29 12.89
CA LEU A 48 -7.91 -2.92 13.17
C LEU A 48 -8.30 -2.12 11.91
N ALA A 49 -8.01 -2.64 10.70
CA ALA A 49 -8.46 -2.03 9.45
C ALA A 49 -9.92 -2.39 9.17
N ARG A 50 -10.80 -1.38 9.07
CA ARG A 50 -12.26 -1.59 8.96
C ARG A 50 -12.80 -1.27 7.59
N SER A 51 -12.42 -0.12 7.03
CA SER A 51 -12.95 0.36 5.76
C SER A 51 -12.12 -0.07 4.53
N TYR A 52 -11.01 -0.79 4.71
CA TYR A 52 -10.11 -1.17 3.62
C TYR A 52 -9.49 -2.54 3.83
N LYS A 53 -9.07 -3.17 2.73
CA LYS A 53 -8.37 -4.47 2.75
C LYS A 53 -6.88 -4.27 2.97
N THR A 54 -6.22 -5.27 3.53
CA THR A 54 -4.80 -5.20 3.87
C THR A 54 -4.03 -6.41 3.35
N ILE A 55 -2.78 -6.20 2.96
CA ILE A 55 -1.89 -7.26 2.46
C ILE A 55 -0.51 -7.13 3.15
N PRO A 56 -0.07 -8.13 3.94
CA PRO A 56 1.25 -8.17 4.56
C PRO A 56 2.34 -8.54 3.54
N LEU A 57 2.62 -7.67 2.58
CA LEU A 57 3.57 -7.97 1.48
C LEU A 57 5.00 -7.50 1.77
N LEU A 58 5.17 -6.47 2.60
CA LEU A 58 6.47 -5.82 2.80
C LEU A 58 7.26 -6.48 3.93
N LYS A 59 8.57 -6.59 3.74
CA LYS A 59 9.51 -7.07 4.76
C LYS A 59 9.72 -6.02 5.86
N LYS A 60 9.90 -6.46 7.10
CA LYS A 60 10.27 -5.63 8.25
C LYS A 60 11.55 -4.83 8.07
N SER A 61 12.53 -5.41 7.39
CA SER A 61 13.86 -4.84 7.22
C SER A 61 13.89 -3.71 6.20
N PHE A 62 14.83 -2.78 6.37
CA PHE A 62 15.05 -1.65 5.45
C PHE A 62 15.27 -2.08 4.00
N SER A 63 15.77 -3.31 3.79
CA SER A 63 15.92 -3.91 2.46
C SER A 63 14.65 -3.98 1.62
N ARG A 64 13.45 -3.79 2.20
CA ARG A 64 12.20 -3.63 1.44
C ARG A 64 12.29 -2.54 0.37
N TYR A 65 13.01 -1.45 0.64
CA TYR A 65 13.10 -0.30 -0.27
C TYR A 65 13.90 -0.56 -1.54
N ILE A 66 14.64 -1.67 -1.59
CA ILE A 66 15.43 -2.11 -2.75
C ILE A 66 14.98 -3.48 -3.28
N ASP A 67 13.87 -4.03 -2.75
CA ASP A 67 13.39 -5.36 -3.12
C ASP A 67 12.73 -5.34 -4.51
N ARG A 68 13.53 -5.64 -5.53
CA ARG A 68 13.08 -5.70 -6.93
C ARG A 68 11.98 -6.74 -7.18
N SER A 69 11.82 -7.74 -6.30
CA SER A 69 10.74 -8.73 -6.43
C SER A 69 9.35 -8.10 -6.26
N LEU A 70 9.26 -6.97 -5.52
CA LEU A 70 8.01 -6.23 -5.32
C LEU A 70 7.43 -5.74 -6.64
N VAL A 71 8.27 -5.36 -7.62
CA VAL A 71 7.78 -4.94 -8.94
C VAL A 71 6.92 -6.04 -9.56
N LYS A 72 7.40 -7.30 -9.55
CA LYS A 72 6.67 -8.43 -10.13
C LYS A 72 5.42 -8.77 -9.32
N LYS A 73 5.53 -8.82 -7.98
CA LYS A 73 4.41 -9.16 -7.08
C LYS A 73 3.27 -8.13 -7.20
N ILE A 74 3.61 -6.85 -7.14
CA ILE A 74 2.64 -5.75 -7.24
C ILE A 74 2.06 -5.66 -8.64
N THR A 75 2.87 -5.79 -9.70
CA THR A 75 2.35 -5.85 -11.09
C THR A 75 1.35 -6.99 -11.25
N SER A 76 1.65 -8.17 -10.71
CA SER A 76 0.74 -9.32 -10.77
C SER A 76 -0.55 -9.07 -10.00
N LEU A 77 -0.46 -8.48 -8.80
CA LEU A 77 -1.60 -8.14 -7.98
C LEU A 77 -2.50 -7.09 -8.66
N VAL A 78 -1.90 -6.03 -9.20
CA VAL A 78 -2.59 -4.98 -9.97
C VAL A 78 -3.43 -5.59 -11.09
N LYS A 79 -2.82 -6.46 -11.91
CA LYS A 79 -3.50 -7.10 -13.05
C LYS A 79 -4.58 -8.08 -12.62
N LYS A 80 -4.31 -8.90 -11.60
CA LYS A 80 -5.24 -9.95 -11.15
C LYS A 80 -6.49 -9.36 -10.51
N GLU A 81 -6.33 -8.35 -9.68
CA GLU A 81 -7.43 -7.74 -8.93
C GLU A 81 -8.06 -6.55 -9.65
N GLY A 82 -7.47 -6.09 -10.77
CA GLY A 82 -8.01 -4.99 -11.56
C GLY A 82 -7.90 -3.62 -10.90
N PHE A 83 -6.78 -3.35 -10.21
CA PHE A 83 -6.50 -2.02 -9.65
C PHE A 83 -6.21 -1.00 -10.77
N ASP A 84 -6.75 0.21 -10.65
CA ASP A 84 -6.61 1.29 -11.63
C ASP A 84 -5.69 2.43 -11.17
N THR A 85 -5.40 2.49 -9.86
CA THR A 85 -4.62 3.53 -9.20
C THR A 85 -3.69 2.93 -8.16
N LEU A 86 -2.46 3.43 -8.09
CA LEU A 86 -1.46 3.08 -7.09
C LEU A 86 -1.06 4.31 -6.28
N LEU A 87 -1.40 4.33 -5.00
CA LEU A 87 -1.03 5.38 -4.05
C LEU A 87 0.23 4.97 -3.27
N CYS A 88 1.20 5.87 -3.15
CA CYS A 88 2.48 5.56 -2.51
C CYS A 88 2.84 6.60 -1.43
N GLU A 89 2.76 6.22 -0.15
CA GLU A 89 2.99 7.11 0.99
C GLU A 89 4.47 7.49 1.19
N HIS A 90 5.41 6.76 0.58
CA HIS A 90 6.83 6.92 0.88
C HIS A 90 7.70 7.22 -0.35
N PRO A 91 8.55 8.27 -0.30
CA PRO A 91 9.36 8.69 -1.46
C PRO A 91 10.35 7.61 -1.93
N TYR A 92 10.86 6.77 -1.03
CA TYR A 92 11.78 5.68 -1.40
C TYR A 92 11.15 4.61 -2.29
N PHE A 93 9.82 4.61 -2.47
CA PHE A 93 9.14 3.72 -3.40
C PHE A 93 8.71 4.40 -4.70
N ALA A 94 9.14 5.64 -4.98
CA ALA A 94 8.89 6.28 -6.27
C ALA A 94 9.35 5.40 -7.45
N TRP A 95 10.55 4.81 -7.37
CA TRP A 95 11.07 3.89 -8.40
C TRP A 95 10.16 2.67 -8.61
N LEU A 96 9.60 2.12 -7.52
CA LEU A 96 8.70 0.97 -7.55
C LEU A 96 7.36 1.36 -8.20
N ALA A 97 6.80 2.50 -7.82
CA ALA A 97 5.55 3.01 -8.35
C ALA A 97 5.65 3.31 -9.85
N PHE A 98 6.73 3.98 -10.30
CA PHE A 98 6.97 4.21 -11.73
C PHE A 98 7.19 2.90 -12.50
N ALA A 99 7.90 1.93 -11.93
CA ALA A 99 8.10 0.63 -12.57
C ALA A 99 6.79 -0.15 -12.74
N VAL A 100 5.89 -0.10 -11.74
CA VAL A 100 4.55 -0.70 -11.82
C VAL A 100 3.70 0.04 -12.86
N LYS A 101 3.63 1.37 -12.81
CA LYS A 101 2.93 2.21 -13.79
C LYS A 101 3.33 1.88 -15.22
N LYS A 102 4.63 1.79 -15.51
CA LYS A 102 5.12 1.44 -16.85
C LYS A 102 4.66 0.04 -17.32
N LYS A 103 4.44 -0.90 -16.39
CA LYS A 103 4.07 -2.30 -16.70
C LYS A 103 2.56 -2.54 -16.75
N THR A 104 1.76 -1.66 -16.15
CA THR A 104 0.31 -1.85 -16.00
C THR A 104 -0.53 -0.72 -16.61
N GLY A 105 0.05 0.46 -16.84
CA GLY A 105 -0.65 1.62 -17.38
C GLY A 105 -1.51 2.38 -16.36
N ILE A 106 -1.47 1.99 -15.08
CA ILE A 106 -2.31 2.57 -14.02
C ILE A 106 -1.86 3.98 -13.63
N LYS A 107 -2.74 4.71 -12.94
CA LYS A 107 -2.41 6.00 -12.34
C LYS A 107 -1.51 5.81 -11.11
N VAL A 108 -0.55 6.72 -10.94
CA VAL A 108 0.32 6.88 -9.77
C VAL A 108 0.34 8.36 -9.46
#